data_AF-A0A529ME06-F1
#
_entry.id   AF-A0A529ME06-F1
#
_cell.length_a   1.000
_cell.length_b   1.000
_cell.length_c   1.000
_cell.angle_alpha   90.00
_cell.angle_beta   90.00
_cell.angle_gamma   90.00
#
_symmetry.space_group_name_H-M   'P 1'
#
loop_
_entity.id
_entity.type
_entity.pdbx_description
1 polymer ?
#
loop_
_entity_poly.entity_id
_entity_poly.type
_entity_poly.pdbx_seq_one_letter_code
_entity_poly.pdbx_strand_id
1 'polypeptide(L)'
;SNEAFPFMACAELTVCDGLRARLFRISFSGELAYEIAVPARYGHALIERLMELGADLGATPYGTEALGVLRIEKGHAAGPELNGQATALMVGLGSMVSQKKDSVGAVMSRREGLA
;
A
#
# COMPACT_ATOMS: atom_id res chain seq x y z
N SER A 1 3.17 17.86 7.65
CA SER A 1 4.16 18.26 6.62
C SER A 1 5.05 17.08 6.29
N ASN A 2 5.86 17.15 5.23
CA ASN A 2 6.78 16.06 4.87
C ASN A 2 7.79 15.74 5.97
N GLU A 3 8.23 16.75 6.72
CA GLU A 3 9.15 16.57 7.86
C GLU A 3 8.47 15.90 9.05
N ALA A 4 7.24 16.32 9.38
CA ALA A 4 6.50 15.77 10.52
C ALA A 4 5.99 14.34 10.29
N PHE A 5 5.76 13.95 9.03
CA PHE A 5 5.26 12.62 8.69
C PHE A 5 5.84 12.15 7.33
N PRO A 6 7.08 11.63 7.29
CA PRO A 6 7.78 11.28 6.05
C PRO A 6 7.19 10.05 5.34
N PHE A 7 7.56 9.83 4.09
CA PHE A 7 7.15 8.63 3.33
C PHE A 7 7.52 7.36 4.10
N MET A 8 6.65 6.35 4.09
CA MET A 8 6.75 5.12 4.90
C MET A 8 6.64 5.32 6.43
N ALA A 9 6.30 6.53 6.91
CA ALA A 9 5.99 6.73 8.32
C ALA A 9 4.69 6.03 8.74
N CYS A 10 4.66 5.63 10.01
CA CYS A 10 3.52 5.01 10.67
C CYS A 10 3.40 5.59 12.08
N ALA A 11 2.19 6.00 12.48
CA ALA A 11 1.93 6.47 13.85
C ALA A 11 0.53 6.10 14.32
N GLU A 12 0.39 5.97 15.63
CA GLU A 12 -0.91 5.96 16.30
C GLU A 12 -1.37 7.40 16.53
N LEU A 13 -2.67 7.63 16.38
CA LEU A 13 -3.30 8.94 16.57
C LEU A 13 -4.76 8.78 16.99
N THR A 14 -5.41 9.91 17.21
CA THR A 14 -6.86 10.00 17.34
C THR A 14 -7.44 10.86 16.24
N VAL A 15 -8.56 10.43 15.67
CA VAL A 15 -9.39 11.17 14.71
C VAL A 15 -10.80 11.33 15.28
N CYS A 16 -11.65 12.15 14.66
CA CYS A 16 -13.09 12.22 14.96
C CYS A 16 -13.40 12.22 16.48
N ASP A 17 -12.86 13.20 17.21
CA ASP A 17 -13.09 13.39 18.65
C ASP A 17 -12.69 12.20 19.54
N GLY A 18 -11.51 11.64 19.30
CA GLY A 18 -10.88 10.66 20.19
C GLY A 18 -10.94 9.22 19.71
N LEU A 19 -11.47 8.96 18.51
CA LEU A 19 -11.42 7.64 17.88
C LEU A 19 -9.95 7.26 17.61
N ARG A 20 -9.49 6.19 18.27
CA ARG A 20 -8.15 5.63 18.03
C ARG A 20 -8.00 5.16 16.59
N ALA A 21 -6.92 5.58 15.95
CA ALA A 21 -6.57 5.22 14.59
C ALA A 21 -5.06 4.97 14.45
N ARG A 22 -4.69 4.34 13.34
CA ARG A 22 -3.31 4.27 12.86
C ARG A 22 -3.22 4.86 11.47
N LEU A 23 -2.25 5.74 11.26
CA LEU A 23 -1.98 6.38 9.98
C LEU A 23 -0.72 5.78 9.38
N PHE A 24 -0.77 5.46 8.08
CA PHE A 24 0.39 5.05 7.29
C PHE A 24 0.55 6.00 6.11
N ARG A 25 1.78 6.49 5.87
CA ARG A 25 2.08 7.23 4.63
C ARG A 25 2.63 6.28 3.57
N ILE A 26 1.71 5.49 3.03
CA ILE A 26 1.95 4.52 1.95
C ILE A 26 0.91 4.71 0.85
N SER A 27 1.24 4.26 -0.36
CA SER A 27 0.42 4.43 -1.55
C SER A 27 0.58 3.25 -2.48
N PHE A 28 -0.53 2.79 -3.04
CA PHE A 28 -0.55 1.80 -4.13
C PHE A 28 -0.91 2.42 -5.48
N SER A 29 -1.28 3.70 -5.52
CA SER A 29 -1.52 4.47 -6.75
C SER A 29 -0.30 5.28 -7.22
N GLY A 30 0.70 5.46 -6.35
CA GLY A 30 1.85 6.32 -6.61
C GLY A 30 1.63 7.81 -6.29
N GLU A 31 0.42 8.18 -5.89
CA GLU A 31 0.06 9.53 -5.43
C GLU A 31 0.41 9.74 -3.96
N LEU A 32 0.36 11.01 -3.51
CA LEU A 32 0.35 11.32 -2.08
C LEU A 32 -0.89 10.69 -1.44
N ALA A 33 -0.68 9.63 -0.68
CA ALA A 33 -1.75 8.88 -0.05
C ALA A 33 -1.45 8.58 1.41
N TYR A 34 -2.53 8.31 2.13
CA TYR A 34 -2.51 7.86 3.50
C TYR A 34 -3.51 6.72 3.66
N GLU A 35 -3.11 5.68 4.38
CA GLU A 35 -4.05 4.67 4.87
C GLU A 35 -4.41 4.97 6.32
N ILE A 36 -5.70 5.01 6.62
CA ILE A 36 -6.24 5.26 7.97
C ILE A 36 -6.93 3.98 8.45
N ALA A 37 -6.34 3.31 9.43
CA ALA A 37 -6.93 2.12 10.04
C ALA A 37 -7.68 2.49 11.33
N VAL A 38 -8.96 2.11 11.40
CA VAL A 38 -9.85 2.25 12.57
C VAL A 38 -10.54 0.92 12.90
N PRO A 39 -11.07 0.73 14.12
CA PRO A 39 -11.91 -0.43 14.41
C PRO A 39 -13.09 -0.52 13.43
N ALA A 40 -13.34 -1.72 12.89
CA ALA A 40 -14.28 -1.94 11.78
C ALA A 40 -15.67 -1.32 11.99
N ARG A 41 -16.17 -1.31 13.24
CA ARG A 41 -17.46 -0.70 13.60
C ARG A 41 -17.59 0.80 13.29
N TYR A 42 -16.48 1.50 13.08
CA TYR A 42 -16.45 2.92 12.74
C TYR A 42 -16.12 3.20 11.27
N GLY A 43 -15.86 2.17 10.45
CA GLY A 43 -15.42 2.36 9.07
C GLY A 43 -16.42 3.17 8.23
N HIS A 44 -17.71 2.89 8.38
CA HIS A 44 -18.77 3.62 7.66
C HIS A 44 -18.84 5.09 8.07
N ALA A 45 -18.89 5.39 9.38
CA ALA A 45 -18.93 6.76 9.87
C ALA A 45 -17.67 7.56 9.47
N LEU A 46 -16.50 6.91 9.42
CA LEU A 46 -15.28 7.56 8.96
C LEU A 46 -15.35 7.94 7.48
N ILE A 47 -15.81 7.04 6.60
CA ILE A 47 -15.87 7.35 5.17
C ILE A 47 -16.90 8.45 4.87
N GLU A 48 -18.06 8.44 5.53
CA GLU A 48 -19.05 9.52 5.42
C GLU A 48 -18.42 10.86 5.81
N ARG A 49 -17.72 10.90 6.95
CA ARG A 49 -17.06 12.12 7.41
C ARG A 49 -15.96 12.62 6.46
N LEU A 50 -15.19 11.72 5.87
CA LEU A 50 -14.16 12.07 4.89
C LEU A 50 -14.79 12.63 3.59
N MET A 51 -15.91 12.04 3.14
CA MET A 51 -16.63 12.52 1.97
C MET A 51 -17.23 13.91 2.18
N GLU A 52 -17.80 14.18 3.36
CA GLU A 52 -18.26 15.52 3.74
C GLU A 52 -17.13 16.55 3.73
N LEU A 53 -16.00 16.23 4.37
CA LEU A 53 -14.85 17.13 4.48
C LEU A 53 -14.12 17.35 3.16
N GLY A 54 -14.20 16.40 2.23
CA GLY A 54 -13.57 16.48 0.92
C GLY A 54 -14.47 17.04 -0.19
N ALA A 55 -15.70 17.45 0.13
CA ALA A 55 -16.68 17.88 -0.87
C ALA A 55 -16.23 19.09 -1.69
N ASP A 56 -15.57 20.07 -1.05
CA ASP A 56 -15.00 21.26 -1.69
C ASP A 56 -13.73 20.96 -2.50
N LEU A 57 -13.09 19.81 -2.25
CA LEU A 57 -11.92 19.31 -2.98
C LEU A 57 -12.29 18.39 -4.15
N GLY A 58 -13.57 18.09 -4.35
CA GLY A 58 -14.01 17.11 -5.36
C GLY A 58 -13.65 15.67 -4.99
N ALA A 59 -13.62 15.35 -3.70
CA ALA A 59 -13.36 13.99 -3.22
C ALA A 59 -14.28 12.99 -3.94
N THR A 60 -13.67 11.97 -4.53
CA THR A 60 -14.36 11.00 -5.38
C THR A 60 -14.03 9.59 -4.88
N PRO A 61 -15.03 8.79 -4.49
CA PRO A 61 -14.79 7.40 -4.15
C PRO A 61 -14.45 6.64 -5.44
N TYR A 62 -13.40 5.82 -5.39
CA TYR A 62 -13.03 4.94 -6.48
C TYR A 62 -12.86 3.51 -5.99
N GLY A 63 -13.13 2.55 -6.89
CA GLY A 63 -13.11 1.13 -6.60
C GLY A 63 -11.82 0.43 -7.02
N THR A 64 -11.87 -0.89 -6.97
CA THR A 64 -10.74 -1.78 -7.30
C THR A 64 -10.25 -1.63 -8.74
N GLU A 65 -11.13 -1.33 -9.69
CA GLU A 65 -10.76 -1.17 -11.11
C GLU A 65 -9.84 0.03 -11.31
N ALA A 66 -10.23 1.20 -10.79
CA ALA A 66 -9.40 2.40 -10.87
C ALA A 66 -8.08 2.22 -10.09
N LEU A 67 -8.12 1.60 -8.91
CA LEU A 67 -6.88 1.25 -8.19
C LEU A 67 -5.98 0.31 -9.02
N GLY A 68 -6.59 -0.64 -9.73
CA GLY A 68 -5.93 -1.59 -10.61
C GLY A 68 -5.22 -0.90 -11.78
N VAL A 69 -5.80 0.15 -12.36
CA VAL A 69 -5.13 0.97 -13.38
C VAL A 69 -3.93 1.69 -12.77
N LEU A 70 -4.15 2.46 -11.69
CA LEU A 70 -3.11 3.29 -11.08
C LEU A 70 -1.89 2.46 -10.62
N ARG A 71 -2.13 1.30 -9.99
CA ARG A 71 -1.03 0.43 -9.54
C ARG A 71 -0.22 -0.15 -10.70
N ILE A 72 -0.86 -0.41 -11.85
CA ILE A 72 -0.18 -0.89 -13.07
C ILE A 72 0.71 0.22 -13.63
N GLU A 73 0.24 1.46 -13.67
CA GLU A 73 1.05 2.61 -14.11
C GLU A 73 2.31 2.81 -13.28
N LYS A 74 2.28 2.40 -12.00
CA LYS A 74 3.44 2.40 -11.09
C LYS A 74 4.29 1.14 -11.14
N GLY A 75 3.87 0.10 -11.86
CA GLY A 75 4.55 -1.19 -11.88
C GLY A 75 4.46 -1.96 -10.56
N HIS A 76 3.45 -1.68 -9.73
CA HIS A 76 3.25 -2.42 -8.48
C HIS A 76 2.62 -3.79 -8.77
N ALA A 77 3.36 -4.86 -8.46
CA ALA A 77 2.90 -6.24 -8.63
C ALA A 77 1.76 -6.58 -7.65
N ALA A 78 0.75 -7.29 -8.14
CA ALA A 78 -0.38 -7.78 -7.37
C ALA A 78 -0.75 -9.21 -7.82
N GLY A 79 -1.97 -9.66 -7.54
CA GLY A 79 -2.44 -11.03 -7.82
C GLY A 79 -2.08 -11.58 -9.21
N PRO A 80 -2.31 -10.85 -10.33
CA PRO A 80 -2.01 -11.36 -11.67
C PRO A 80 -0.52 -11.66 -11.91
N GLU A 81 0.38 -10.85 -11.34
CA GLU A 81 1.83 -11.02 -11.49
C GLU A 81 2.40 -11.98 -10.44
N LEU A 82 1.76 -12.09 -9.27
CA LEU A 82 2.15 -12.96 -8.15
C LEU A 82 1.41 -14.31 -8.19
N ASN A 83 1.45 -14.98 -9.35
CA ASN A 83 0.64 -16.16 -9.66
C ASN A 83 1.35 -17.52 -9.37
N GLY A 84 2.47 -17.51 -8.66
CA GLY A 84 3.27 -18.70 -8.36
C GLY A 84 4.17 -19.19 -9.49
N GLN A 85 4.12 -18.55 -10.67
CA GLN A 85 4.99 -18.86 -11.81
C GLN A 85 6.10 -17.81 -12.02
N ALA A 86 6.03 -16.67 -11.32
CA ALA A 86 7.02 -15.61 -11.38
C ALA A 86 7.90 -15.56 -10.12
N THR A 87 9.20 -15.30 -10.31
CA THR A 87 10.12 -14.99 -9.20
C THR A 87 10.13 -13.49 -8.92
N ALA A 88 10.65 -13.08 -7.75
CA ALA A 88 10.83 -11.66 -7.44
C ALA A 88 11.69 -10.95 -8.50
N LEU A 89 12.69 -11.63 -9.08
CA LEU A 89 13.49 -11.08 -10.17
C LEU A 89 12.66 -10.83 -11.43
N MET A 90 11.81 -11.80 -11.82
CA MET A 90 10.95 -11.70 -13.02
C MET A 90 9.97 -10.53 -12.97
N VAL A 91 9.54 -10.13 -11.77
CA VAL A 91 8.63 -8.97 -11.57
C VAL A 91 9.37 -7.69 -11.15
N GLY A 92 10.69 -7.62 -11.34
CA GLY A 92 11.48 -6.41 -11.07
C GLY A 92 11.73 -6.11 -9.58
N LEU A 93 11.44 -7.05 -8.67
CA LEU A 93 11.61 -6.95 -7.22
C LEU A 93 12.88 -7.69 -6.72
N GLY A 94 13.81 -8.04 -7.60
CA GLY A 94 15.02 -8.81 -7.25
C GLY A 94 15.86 -8.15 -6.16
N SER A 95 15.93 -6.81 -6.13
CA SER A 95 16.66 -6.05 -5.11
C SER A 95 16.05 -6.16 -3.70
N MET A 96 14.77 -6.56 -3.60
CA MET A 96 14.08 -6.79 -2.33
C MET A 96 14.42 -8.15 -1.71
N VAL A 97 15.07 -9.05 -2.47
CA VAL A 97 15.54 -10.35 -1.97
C VAL A 97 16.96 -10.21 -1.42
N SER A 98 17.10 -10.30 -0.10
CA SER A 98 18.41 -10.19 0.54
C SER A 98 19.30 -11.38 0.20
N GLN A 99 20.51 -11.12 -0.28
CA GLN A 99 21.55 -12.14 -0.48
C GLN A 99 22.43 -12.34 0.77
N LYS A 100 22.23 -11.52 1.81
CA LYS A 100 23.08 -11.49 3.02
C LYS A 100 22.54 -12.36 4.16
N LYS A 101 21.27 -12.76 4.09
CA LYS A 101 20.56 -13.54 5.11
C LYS A 101 19.73 -14.62 4.46
N ASP A 102 19.49 -15.71 5.19
CA ASP A 102 18.64 -16.80 4.71
C ASP A 102 17.15 -16.46 4.78
N SER A 103 16.35 -17.08 3.91
CA SER A 103 14.89 -16.98 3.87
C SER A 103 14.26 -18.16 3.12
N VAL A 104 12.98 -18.43 3.39
CA VAL A 104 12.22 -19.43 2.63
C VAL A 104 12.24 -19.07 1.15
N GLY A 105 12.68 -20.02 0.31
CA GLY A 105 12.81 -19.85 -1.14
C GLY A 105 14.18 -19.36 -1.62
N ALA A 106 15.09 -18.94 -0.74
CA ALA A 106 16.39 -18.36 -1.12
C ALA A 106 17.27 -19.31 -1.96
N VAL A 107 17.30 -20.61 -1.64
CA VAL A 107 18.03 -21.60 -2.44
C VAL A 107 17.40 -21.74 -3.83
N MET A 108 16.07 -21.79 -3.91
CA MET A 108 15.33 -21.98 -5.16
C MET A 108 15.42 -20.78 -6.10
N SER A 109 15.58 -19.57 -5.57
CA SER A 109 15.73 -18.34 -6.36
C SER A 109 17.12 -18.20 -7.01
N ARG A 110 18.12 -18.98 -6.57
CA ARG A 110 19.48 -18.98 -7.11
C ARG A 110 19.74 -20.11 -8.12
N ARG A 111 18.70 -20.85 -8.51
CA ARG A 111 18.82 -21.90 -9.52
C ARG A 111 19.18 -21.29 -10.86
N GLU A 112 20.03 -22.00 -11.60
CA GLU A 112 20.37 -21.64 -12.97
C GLU A 112 19.10 -21.50 -13.83
N GLY A 113 19.04 -20.43 -14.64
CA GLY A 113 17.86 -20.09 -15.46
C GLY A 113 16.76 -19.29 -14.75
N LEU A 114 16.88 -19.03 -13.44
CA LEU A 114 15.95 -18.17 -12.67
C LEU A 114 16.63 -16.98 -11.97
N ALA A 115 17.96 -16.97 -11.97
CA ALA A 115 18.81 -15.92 -11.41
C ALA A 115 19.23 -14.89 -12.46
#